data_AF-A0A1Y5FZP3-F1
#
_entry.id   AF-A0A1Y5FZP3-F1
#
_cell.length_a   1.000
_cell.length_b   1.000
_cell.length_c   1.000
_cell.angle_alpha   90.00
_cell.angle_beta   90.00
_cell.angle_gamma   90.00
#
_symmetry.space_group_name_H-M   'P 1'
#
loop_
_entity.id
_entity.type
_entity.pdbx_description
1 polymer ?
#
loop_
_entity_poly.entity_id
_entity_poly.type
_entity_poly.pdbx_seq_one_letter_code
_entity_poly.pdbx_strand_id
1 'polypeptide(L)'
;MQKFKWARVFILCLSLVLIGCSSEQEKSQKQLDQQTLISEGKIVRLKQHIVAGHIANTHLLSQYAEIIRQDHPELGELSSALAQDAGPEGPIIRSLESRLGDAKSDINHVVTMGRDQVNKVYQELSAIEAAAQPDTYGMMLSDPINVLADMSQGKLARVAALSAEASARINDAEDFGPGSQLVGNPQYGSWQTNNSGNSFWHWYGQYAFFSSMLRGPIGYGNWGRNRDYSYYNDYGRSRYTSPSQRKNQQATERSTRQKFKNSGQRFSSPYANTKQTTSAVARKSSKFQSRPLARSSTAKSTASGTTSSYRNSSYQSSRSRFGGK
;
A
#
# COMPACT_ATOMS: atom_id res chain seq x y z
N MET A 1 5.29 8.08 -64.36
CA MET A 1 4.01 8.32 -63.64
C MET A 1 3.76 7.39 -62.44
N GLN A 2 4.27 6.15 -62.39
CA GLN A 2 4.06 5.25 -61.24
C GLN A 2 4.67 5.76 -59.91
N LYS A 3 5.86 6.35 -59.91
CA LYS A 3 6.53 6.85 -58.67
C LYS A 3 5.72 7.89 -57.90
N PHE A 4 4.97 8.75 -58.60
CA PHE A 4 4.09 9.77 -57.98
C PHE A 4 2.82 9.18 -57.34
N LYS A 5 2.32 8.05 -57.85
CA LYS A 5 1.16 7.34 -57.25
C LYS A 5 1.55 6.68 -55.93
N TRP A 6 2.72 6.06 -55.86
CA TRP A 6 3.26 5.48 -54.63
C TRP A 6 3.57 6.55 -53.58
N ALA A 7 4.12 7.71 -53.96
CA ALA A 7 4.33 8.84 -53.05
C ALA A 7 3.02 9.36 -52.44
N ARG A 8 1.95 9.49 -53.24
CA ARG A 8 0.63 9.92 -52.74
C ARG A 8 -0.03 8.89 -51.82
N VAL A 9 0.09 7.60 -52.13
CA VAL A 9 -0.39 6.52 -51.24
C VAL A 9 0.41 6.50 -49.94
N PHE A 10 1.72 6.72 -49.99
CA PHE A 10 2.56 6.77 -48.80
C PHE A 10 2.22 7.98 -47.92
N ILE A 11 2.00 9.15 -48.51
CA ILE A 11 1.56 10.37 -47.79
C ILE A 11 0.17 10.17 -47.16
N LEU A 12 -0.76 9.53 -47.87
CA LEU A 12 -2.11 9.23 -47.36
C LEU A 12 -2.08 8.20 -46.20
N CYS A 13 -1.23 7.17 -46.29
CA CYS A 13 -1.03 6.23 -45.19
C CYS A 13 -0.37 6.90 -43.98
N LEU A 14 0.61 7.79 -44.20
CA LEU A 14 1.28 8.51 -43.12
C LEU A 14 0.31 9.46 -42.39
N SER A 15 -0.58 10.15 -43.12
CA SER A 15 -1.58 11.03 -42.51
C SER A 15 -2.64 10.27 -41.71
N LEU A 16 -3.07 9.09 -42.17
CA LEU A 16 -4.02 8.23 -41.44
C LEU A 16 -3.43 7.68 -40.12
N VAL A 17 -2.13 7.36 -40.09
CA VAL A 17 -1.45 6.92 -38.87
C VAL A 17 -1.35 8.04 -37.82
N LEU A 18 -1.11 9.28 -38.25
CA LEU A 18 -1.02 10.44 -37.36
C LEU A 18 -2.37 10.78 -36.69
N ILE A 19 -3.47 10.67 -37.43
CA ILE A 19 -4.83 10.93 -36.91
C ILE A 19 -5.28 9.81 -35.94
N GLY A 20 -4.85 8.57 -36.18
CA GLY A 20 -5.12 7.45 -35.27
C GLY A 20 -4.47 7.65 -33.89
N CYS A 21 -3.22 8.13 -33.86
CA CYS A 21 -2.47 8.37 -32.63
C CYS A 21 -3.07 9.49 -31.76
N SER A 22 -3.51 10.61 -32.35
CA SER A 22 -4.11 11.70 -31.58
C SER A 22 -5.44 11.30 -30.92
N SER A 23 -6.23 10.47 -31.61
CA SER A 23 -7.53 10.02 -31.09
C SER A 23 -7.43 9.11 -29.86
N GLU A 24 -6.41 8.24 -29.80
CA GLU A 24 -6.20 7.34 -28.64
C GLU A 24 -5.55 8.08 -27.46
N GLN A 25 -4.72 9.09 -27.73
CA GLN A 25 -4.18 9.99 -26.71
C GLN A 25 -5.31 10.77 -26.03
N GLU A 26 -6.20 11.40 -26.79
CA GLU A 26 -7.33 12.17 -26.26
C GLU A 26 -8.27 11.30 -25.42
N LYS A 27 -8.56 10.06 -25.86
CA LYS A 27 -9.35 9.11 -25.07
C LYS A 27 -8.68 8.75 -23.76
N SER A 28 -7.38 8.45 -23.79
CA SER A 28 -6.62 8.07 -22.59
C SER A 28 -6.56 9.24 -21.60
N GLN A 29 -6.35 10.46 -22.10
CA GLN A 29 -6.40 11.70 -21.32
C GLN A 29 -7.75 11.83 -20.60
N LYS A 30 -8.87 11.80 -21.34
CA LYS A 30 -10.22 11.91 -20.78
C LYS A 30 -10.51 10.84 -19.71
N GLN A 31 -10.05 9.60 -19.92
CA GLN A 31 -10.22 8.53 -18.95
C GLN A 31 -9.43 8.79 -17.66
N LEU A 32 -8.18 9.27 -17.76
CA LEU A 32 -7.36 9.61 -16.61
C LEU A 32 -7.91 10.84 -15.87
N ASP A 33 -8.41 11.84 -16.59
CA ASP A 33 -9.06 13.02 -16.01
C ASP A 33 -10.31 12.63 -15.22
N GLN A 34 -11.18 11.78 -15.80
CA GLN A 34 -12.35 11.25 -15.10
C GLN A 34 -11.97 10.45 -13.84
N GLN A 35 -10.96 9.58 -13.94
CA GLN A 35 -10.51 8.79 -12.79
C GLN A 35 -9.88 9.69 -11.70
N THR A 36 -9.26 10.80 -12.09
CA THR A 36 -8.72 11.81 -11.15
C THR A 36 -9.83 12.46 -10.35
N LEU A 37 -10.90 12.91 -11.01
CA LEU A 37 -12.07 13.50 -10.33
C LEU A 37 -12.73 12.53 -9.34
N ILE A 38 -12.84 11.25 -9.72
CA ILE A 38 -13.35 10.20 -8.83
C ILE A 38 -12.45 10.06 -7.60
N SER A 39 -11.13 9.98 -7.81
CA SER A 39 -10.15 9.81 -6.74
C SER A 39 -10.14 10.99 -5.77
N GLU A 40 -10.23 12.21 -6.30
CA GLU A 40 -10.37 13.45 -5.52
C GLU A 40 -11.63 13.43 -4.65
N GLY A 41 -12.78 13.11 -5.25
CA GLY A 41 -14.05 13.01 -4.52
C GLY A 41 -14.03 11.95 -3.42
N LYS A 42 -13.28 10.85 -3.60
CA LYS A 42 -13.11 9.81 -2.58
C LYS A 42 -12.28 10.29 -1.39
N ILE A 43 -11.20 11.04 -1.63
CA ILE A 43 -10.41 11.64 -0.54
C ILE A 43 -11.25 12.66 0.23
N VAL A 44 -11.99 13.53 -0.45
CA VAL A 44 -12.88 14.50 0.19
C VAL A 44 -13.91 13.80 1.07
N ARG A 45 -14.56 12.74 0.55
CA ARG A 45 -15.52 11.95 1.32
C ARG A 45 -14.86 11.26 2.53
N LEU A 46 -13.66 10.74 2.38
CA LEU A 46 -12.91 10.16 3.50
C LEU A 46 -12.70 11.20 4.62
N LYS A 47 -12.23 12.40 4.27
CA LYS A 47 -12.05 13.50 5.23
C LYS A 47 -13.36 13.84 5.95
N GLN A 48 -14.48 13.85 5.24
CA GLN A 48 -15.81 14.03 5.85
C GLN A 48 -16.16 12.91 6.84
N HIS A 49 -15.90 11.64 6.50
CA HIS A 49 -16.12 10.53 7.43
C HIS A 49 -15.22 10.60 8.67
N ILE A 50 -13.99 11.09 8.52
CA ILE A 50 -13.07 11.32 9.65
C ILE A 50 -13.65 12.39 10.58
N VAL A 51 -14.01 13.56 10.03
CA VAL A 51 -14.57 14.68 10.82
C VAL A 51 -15.90 14.29 11.49
N ALA A 52 -16.74 13.53 10.80
CA ALA A 52 -18.01 13.05 11.34
C ALA A 52 -17.86 11.90 12.36
N GLY A 53 -16.65 11.40 12.61
CA GLY A 53 -16.41 10.29 13.54
C GLY A 53 -16.95 8.94 13.07
N HIS A 54 -17.18 8.77 11.76
CA HIS A 54 -17.76 7.56 11.18
C HIS A 54 -16.75 6.40 11.02
N ILE A 55 -15.49 6.63 11.39
CA ILE A 55 -14.42 5.62 11.34
C ILE A 55 -13.99 5.33 12.77
N ALA A 56 -14.48 4.25 13.37
CA ALA A 56 -14.25 3.95 14.80
C ALA A 56 -12.78 4.03 15.23
N ASN A 57 -11.87 3.62 14.34
CA ASN A 57 -10.43 3.63 14.62
C ASN A 57 -9.82 5.04 14.70
N THR A 58 -10.42 6.09 14.12
CA THR A 58 -9.93 7.46 14.33
C THR A 58 -10.11 7.86 15.79
N HIS A 59 -11.30 7.60 16.35
CA HIS A 59 -11.60 7.90 17.74
C HIS A 59 -10.71 7.08 18.70
N LEU A 60 -10.57 5.78 18.44
CA LEU A 60 -9.76 4.90 19.27
C LEU A 60 -8.28 5.32 19.28
N LEU A 61 -7.75 5.71 18.12
CA LEU A 61 -6.38 6.23 18.00
C LEU A 61 -6.17 7.48 18.86
N SER A 62 -7.10 8.43 18.82
CA SER A 62 -7.02 9.63 19.68
C SER A 62 -7.13 9.29 21.17
N GLN A 63 -8.03 8.38 21.56
CA GLN A 63 -8.17 7.95 22.96
C GLN A 63 -6.89 7.27 23.47
N TYR A 64 -6.33 6.34 22.70
CA TYR A 64 -5.12 5.62 23.10
C TYR A 64 -3.95 6.59 23.24
N ALA A 65 -3.80 7.52 22.31
CA ALA A 65 -2.74 8.51 22.38
C ALA A 65 -2.88 9.41 23.62
N GLU A 66 -4.12 9.76 23.99
CA GLU A 66 -4.37 10.54 25.21
C GLU A 66 -3.98 9.77 26.47
N ILE A 67 -4.38 8.50 26.57
CA ILE A 67 -4.02 7.64 27.70
C ILE A 67 -2.50 7.51 27.81
N ILE A 68 -1.78 7.27 26.71
CA ILE A 68 -0.32 7.20 26.74
C ILE A 68 0.29 8.53 27.15
N ARG A 69 -0.22 9.66 26.67
CA ARG A 69 0.29 10.99 27.03
C ARG A 69 0.13 11.30 28.53
N GLN A 70 -0.93 10.78 29.16
CA GLN A 70 -1.18 10.93 30.58
C GLN A 70 -0.35 9.95 31.43
N ASP A 71 -0.32 8.68 31.06
CA ASP A 71 0.32 7.61 31.83
C ASP A 71 1.84 7.53 31.61
N HIS A 72 2.31 7.93 30.44
CA HIS A 72 3.70 7.88 29.98
C HIS A 72 4.09 9.21 29.31
N PRO A 73 4.22 10.31 30.07
CA PRO A 73 4.50 11.64 29.50
C PRO A 73 5.77 11.69 28.63
N GLU A 74 6.76 10.85 28.91
CA GLU A 74 7.97 10.67 28.10
C GLU A 74 7.70 10.20 26.66
N LEU A 75 6.52 9.61 26.42
CA LEU A 75 6.03 9.17 25.11
C LEU A 75 5.04 10.18 24.49
N GLY A 76 4.81 11.32 25.13
CA GLY A 76 3.75 12.27 24.78
C GLY A 76 3.89 12.86 23.38
N GLU A 77 5.10 13.26 22.98
CA GLU A 77 5.35 13.80 21.63
C GLU A 77 5.08 12.77 20.55
N LEU A 78 5.57 11.54 20.74
CA LEU A 78 5.34 10.46 19.79
C LEU A 78 3.86 10.07 19.71
N SER A 79 3.19 9.99 20.86
CA SER A 79 1.77 9.65 20.91
C SER A 79 0.92 10.71 20.20
N SER A 80 1.28 11.99 20.40
CA SER A 80 0.67 13.11 19.68
C SER A 80 0.93 13.04 18.18
N ALA A 81 2.14 12.65 17.76
CA ALA A 81 2.48 12.46 16.36
C ALA A 81 1.64 11.35 15.70
N LEU A 82 1.48 10.20 16.37
CA LEU A 82 0.63 9.09 15.89
C LEU A 82 -0.86 9.49 15.86
N ALA A 83 -1.33 10.26 16.84
CA ALA A 83 -2.70 10.75 16.90
C ALA A 83 -3.09 11.63 15.71
N GLN A 84 -2.12 12.24 15.01
CA GLN A 84 -2.41 13.05 13.82
C GLN A 84 -3.10 12.23 12.71
N ASP A 85 -2.85 10.92 12.62
CA ASP A 85 -3.51 10.05 11.63
C ASP A 85 -5.02 9.88 11.91
N ALA A 86 -5.50 10.24 13.09
CA ALA A 86 -6.93 10.28 13.39
C ALA A 86 -7.64 11.49 12.74
N GLY A 87 -6.90 12.50 12.28
CA GLY A 87 -7.44 13.74 11.74
C GLY A 87 -7.54 13.77 10.21
N PRO A 88 -8.34 14.70 9.64
CA PRO A 88 -8.51 14.84 8.19
C PRO A 88 -7.27 15.38 7.48
N GLU A 89 -6.29 15.89 8.23
CA GLU A 89 -5.01 16.38 7.73
C GLU A 89 -3.85 15.49 8.15
N GLY A 90 -4.12 14.25 8.58
CA GLY A 90 -3.10 13.31 9.03
C GLY A 90 -2.07 12.93 7.94
N PRO A 91 -0.88 12.46 8.33
CA PRO A 91 0.16 11.99 7.40
C PRO A 91 -0.35 11.07 6.29
N ILE A 92 -1.20 10.09 6.61
CA ILE A 92 -1.77 9.18 5.60
C ILE A 92 -2.61 9.94 4.57
N ILE A 93 -3.48 10.86 5.01
CA ILE A 93 -4.33 11.66 4.11
C ILE A 93 -3.48 12.57 3.23
N ARG A 94 -2.52 13.31 3.82
CA ARG A 94 -1.62 14.19 3.08
C ARG A 94 -0.84 13.43 2.01
N SER A 95 -0.46 12.18 2.27
CA SER A 95 0.17 11.34 1.26
C SER A 95 -0.78 10.93 0.13
N LEU A 96 -2.05 10.63 0.42
CA LEU A 96 -3.03 10.36 -0.64
C LEU A 96 -3.23 11.60 -1.53
N GLU A 97 -3.33 12.79 -0.93
CA GLU A 97 -3.45 14.06 -1.65
C GLU A 97 -2.21 14.36 -2.50
N SER A 98 -1.01 14.20 -1.93
CA SER A 98 0.25 14.35 -2.68
C SER A 98 0.35 13.38 -3.85
N ARG A 99 0.02 12.10 -3.64
CA ARG A 99 0.05 11.08 -4.70
C ARG A 99 -0.98 11.36 -5.80
N LEU A 100 -2.15 11.91 -5.44
CA LEU A 100 -3.14 12.35 -6.42
C LEU A 100 -2.61 13.54 -7.24
N GLY A 101 -1.95 14.49 -6.59
CA GLY A 101 -1.27 15.61 -7.26
C GLY A 101 -0.22 15.15 -8.26
N ASP A 102 0.67 14.24 -7.84
CA ASP A 102 1.69 13.63 -8.70
C ASP A 102 1.05 12.94 -9.91
N ALA A 103 0.07 12.06 -9.67
CA ALA A 103 -0.62 11.32 -10.73
C ALA A 103 -1.32 12.25 -11.73
N LYS A 104 -1.93 13.35 -11.25
CA LYS A 104 -2.55 14.38 -12.09
C LYS A 104 -1.53 15.12 -12.95
N SER A 105 -0.36 15.42 -12.39
CA SER A 105 0.71 16.11 -13.11
C SER A 105 1.33 15.23 -14.22
N ASP A 106 1.33 13.91 -14.03
CA ASP A 106 1.90 12.94 -14.97
C ASP A 106 1.04 12.76 -16.24
N ILE A 107 -0.27 13.06 -16.19
CA ILE A 107 -1.24 12.66 -17.23
C ILE A 107 -0.81 13.13 -18.63
N ASN A 108 -0.54 14.43 -18.78
CA ASN A 108 -0.19 15.04 -20.08
C ASN A 108 1.07 14.42 -20.70
N HIS A 109 2.00 13.97 -19.86
CA HIS A 109 3.24 13.35 -20.31
C HIS A 109 3.01 11.87 -20.67
N VAL A 110 2.33 11.10 -19.81
CA VAL A 110 2.20 9.65 -20.01
C VAL A 110 1.34 9.26 -21.21
N VAL A 111 0.36 10.09 -21.61
CA VAL A 111 -0.46 9.82 -22.80
C VAL A 111 0.38 9.81 -24.07
N THR A 112 1.49 10.55 -24.11
CA THR A 112 2.43 10.56 -25.25
C THR A 112 3.44 9.41 -25.20
N MET A 113 3.65 8.79 -24.03
CA MET A 113 4.62 7.70 -23.82
C MET A 113 4.04 6.29 -24.07
N GLY A 114 2.75 6.20 -24.37
CA GLY A 114 2.08 4.95 -24.70
C GLY A 114 1.39 4.26 -23.52
N ARG A 115 0.65 3.21 -23.85
CA ARG A 115 -0.39 2.61 -23.00
C ARG A 115 0.11 2.07 -21.67
N ASP A 116 1.35 1.59 -21.60
CA ASP A 116 1.91 1.05 -20.36
C ASP A 116 2.11 2.14 -19.30
N GLN A 117 2.47 3.36 -19.70
CA GLN A 117 2.61 4.48 -18.77
C GLN A 117 1.24 5.02 -18.34
N VAL A 118 0.30 5.13 -19.29
CA VAL A 118 -1.12 5.45 -18.98
C VAL A 118 -1.69 4.46 -17.96
N ASN A 119 -1.44 3.15 -18.14
CA ASN A 119 -1.89 2.12 -17.20
C ASN A 119 -1.29 2.31 -15.80
N LYS A 120 -0.03 2.73 -15.67
CA LYS A 120 0.57 2.95 -14.35
C LYS A 120 -0.10 4.11 -13.60
N VAL A 121 -0.38 5.22 -14.28
CA VAL A 121 -1.11 6.35 -13.68
C VAL A 121 -2.53 5.92 -13.30
N TYR A 122 -3.22 5.19 -14.17
CA TYR A 122 -4.55 4.66 -13.85
C TYR A 122 -4.54 3.73 -12.63
N GLN A 123 -3.57 2.83 -12.55
CA GLN A 123 -3.41 1.92 -11.40
C GLN A 123 -3.12 2.68 -10.11
N GLU A 124 -2.36 3.78 -10.18
CA GLU A 124 -2.09 4.63 -9.03
C GLU A 124 -3.36 5.35 -8.56
N LEU A 125 -4.13 5.95 -9.46
CA LEU A 125 -5.42 6.57 -9.12
C LEU A 125 -6.39 5.54 -8.50
N SER A 126 -6.43 4.32 -9.05
CA SER A 126 -7.24 3.22 -8.49
C SER A 126 -6.76 2.79 -7.10
N ALA A 127 -5.45 2.80 -6.83
CA ALA A 127 -4.89 2.53 -5.52
C ALA A 127 -5.25 3.62 -4.50
N ILE A 128 -5.24 4.89 -4.91
CA ILE A 128 -5.67 6.03 -4.10
C ILE A 128 -7.16 5.91 -3.76
N GLU A 129 -8.01 5.61 -4.74
CA GLU A 129 -9.45 5.37 -4.51
C GLU A 129 -9.68 4.23 -3.52
N ALA A 130 -8.95 3.12 -3.65
CA ALA A 130 -9.08 1.97 -2.75
C ALA A 130 -8.62 2.31 -1.32
N ALA A 131 -7.54 3.08 -1.18
CA ALA A 131 -7.05 3.59 0.10
C ALA A 131 -8.04 4.57 0.75
N ALA A 132 -8.72 5.38 -0.06
CA ALA A 132 -9.65 6.39 0.41
C ALA A 132 -11.02 5.84 0.88
N GLN A 133 -11.25 4.52 0.85
CA GLN A 133 -12.48 3.95 1.43
C GLN A 133 -12.42 3.99 2.98
N PRO A 134 -13.48 4.42 3.67
CA PRO A 134 -13.50 4.52 5.14
C PRO A 134 -13.07 3.24 5.88
N ASP A 135 -13.56 2.07 5.45
CA ASP A 135 -13.18 0.79 6.06
C ASP A 135 -11.70 0.46 5.85
N THR A 136 -11.18 0.72 4.65
CA THR A 136 -9.75 0.52 4.32
C THR A 136 -8.86 1.47 5.12
N TYR A 137 -9.30 2.70 5.33
CA TYR A 137 -8.60 3.68 6.16
C TYR A 137 -8.63 3.28 7.63
N GLY A 138 -9.80 2.85 8.14
CA GLY A 138 -9.91 2.31 9.50
C GLY A 138 -8.94 1.16 9.75
N MET A 139 -8.84 0.22 8.80
CA MET A 139 -7.86 -0.86 8.90
C MET A 139 -6.41 -0.37 8.85
N MET A 140 -6.09 0.67 8.07
CA MET A 140 -4.75 1.28 8.07
C MET A 140 -4.38 1.86 9.44
N LEU A 141 -5.35 2.44 10.15
CA LEU A 141 -5.15 2.96 11.50
C LEU A 141 -4.94 1.86 12.56
N SER A 142 -5.17 0.58 12.26
CA SER A 142 -4.88 -0.47 13.24
C SER A 142 -3.40 -0.51 13.63
N ASP A 143 -2.51 -0.19 12.70
CA ASP A 143 -1.07 -0.23 12.95
C ASP A 143 -0.64 0.82 14.00
N PRO A 144 -0.92 2.13 13.84
CA PRO A 144 -0.59 3.13 14.88
C PRO A 144 -1.35 2.91 16.19
N ILE A 145 -2.58 2.38 16.16
CA ILE A 145 -3.31 2.01 17.38
C ILE A 145 -2.58 0.90 18.13
N ASN A 146 -2.11 -0.13 17.42
CA ASN A 146 -1.39 -1.26 18.02
C ASN A 146 -0.03 -0.85 18.56
N VAL A 147 0.62 0.14 17.95
CA VAL A 147 1.84 0.75 18.51
C VAL A 147 1.55 1.40 19.86
N LEU A 148 0.51 2.22 19.96
CA LEU A 148 0.12 2.83 21.24
C LEU A 148 -0.30 1.78 22.27
N ALA A 149 -0.97 0.71 21.81
CA ALA A 149 -1.32 -0.41 22.67
C ALA A 149 -0.08 -1.08 23.27
N ASP A 150 0.96 -1.31 22.46
CA ASP A 150 2.21 -1.89 22.95
C ASP A 150 2.98 -0.93 23.86
N MET A 151 2.95 0.38 23.57
CA MET A 151 3.53 1.41 24.42
C MET A 151 2.85 1.48 25.79
N SER A 152 1.60 1.05 25.90
CA SER A 152 0.84 1.02 27.16
C SER A 152 1.27 -0.09 28.13
N GLN A 153 2.19 -0.97 27.74
CA GLN A 153 2.67 -2.09 28.54
C GLN A 153 1.54 -3.02 29.02
N GLY A 154 0.56 -3.27 28.14
CA GLY A 154 -0.54 -4.21 28.37
C GLY A 154 -1.82 -3.59 28.97
N LYS A 155 -1.86 -2.27 29.20
CA LYS A 155 -3.09 -1.59 29.65
C LYS A 155 -4.14 -1.47 28.55
N LEU A 156 -3.71 -1.30 27.30
CA LEU A 156 -4.56 -1.10 26.13
C LEU A 156 -4.54 -2.34 25.24
N ALA A 157 -5.70 -2.72 24.72
CA ALA A 157 -5.83 -3.87 23.84
C ALA A 157 -5.45 -3.51 22.40
N ARG A 158 -4.70 -4.39 21.72
CA ARG A 158 -4.52 -4.33 20.27
C ARG A 158 -5.85 -4.51 19.54
N VAL A 159 -5.98 -3.87 18.38
CA VAL A 159 -7.11 -3.99 17.47
C VAL A 159 -6.73 -4.69 16.17
N ALA A 160 -7.69 -5.43 15.63
CA ALA A 160 -7.52 -6.21 14.40
C ALA A 160 -6.24 -7.08 14.36
N ALA A 161 -5.77 -7.49 15.54
CA ALA A 161 -4.57 -8.29 15.77
C ALA A 161 -4.74 -9.11 17.06
N LEU A 162 -3.87 -10.10 17.24
CA LEU A 162 -3.71 -10.80 18.52
C LEU A 162 -3.02 -9.88 19.55
N SER A 163 -3.00 -10.27 20.83
CA SER A 163 -2.08 -9.64 21.80
C SER A 163 -0.64 -9.71 21.28
N ALA A 164 0.24 -8.84 21.78
CA ALA A 164 1.63 -8.80 21.33
C ALA A 164 2.32 -10.17 21.43
N GLU A 165 2.16 -10.83 22.57
CA GLU A 165 2.78 -12.13 22.88
C GLU A 165 2.17 -13.24 22.02
N ALA A 166 0.85 -13.25 21.87
CA ALA A 166 0.16 -14.26 21.07
C ALA A 166 0.48 -14.11 19.58
N SER A 167 0.55 -12.87 19.08
CA SER A 167 0.93 -12.55 17.71
C SER A 167 2.36 -12.98 17.43
N ALA A 168 3.30 -12.63 18.32
CA ALA A 168 4.71 -13.01 18.19
C ALA A 168 4.89 -14.53 18.16
N ARG A 169 4.20 -15.27 19.04
CA ARG A 169 4.25 -16.74 19.07
C ARG A 169 3.72 -17.39 17.80
N ILE A 170 2.59 -16.89 17.28
CA ILE A 170 1.94 -17.50 16.11
C ILE A 170 2.69 -17.14 14.80
N ASN A 171 3.30 -15.96 14.75
CA ASN A 171 4.01 -15.47 13.57
C ASN A 171 5.52 -15.77 13.56
N ASP A 172 6.01 -16.45 14.60
CA ASP A 172 7.44 -16.68 14.86
C ASP A 172 8.23 -15.37 14.73
N ALA A 173 7.71 -14.32 15.38
CA ALA A 173 8.23 -12.97 15.27
C ALA A 173 9.17 -12.62 16.43
N GLU A 174 10.22 -11.87 16.12
CA GLU A 174 11.10 -11.25 17.12
C GLU A 174 10.47 -9.96 17.64
N ASP A 175 10.73 -9.66 18.91
CA ASP A 175 10.36 -8.37 19.50
C ASP A 175 11.35 -7.28 19.07
N PHE A 176 10.90 -6.44 18.14
CA PHE A 176 11.62 -5.24 17.70
C PHE A 176 11.28 -4.01 18.53
N GLY A 177 10.39 -4.12 19.51
CA GLY A 177 9.84 -3.02 20.30
C GLY A 177 8.61 -2.36 19.68
N PRO A 178 7.94 -1.48 20.45
CA PRO A 178 6.80 -0.70 19.96
C PRO A 178 7.20 0.17 18.76
N GLY A 179 6.33 0.20 17.74
CA GLY A 179 6.60 0.92 16.49
C GLY A 179 7.03 0.02 15.35
N SER A 180 7.47 -1.22 15.63
CA SER A 180 7.90 -2.17 14.60
C SER A 180 6.84 -2.50 13.55
N GLN A 181 5.55 -2.29 13.87
CA GLN A 181 4.42 -2.41 12.94
C GLN A 181 4.42 -1.35 11.83
N LEU A 182 5.00 -0.17 12.10
CA LEU A 182 5.05 0.95 11.15
C LEU A 182 6.28 0.89 10.23
N VAL A 183 7.22 -0.02 10.51
CA VAL A 183 8.41 -0.21 9.68
C VAL A 183 8.01 -0.67 8.28
N GLY A 184 8.66 -0.10 7.27
CA GLY A 184 8.37 -0.35 5.86
C GLY A 184 7.22 0.50 5.31
N ASN A 185 6.44 1.18 6.17
CA ASN A 185 5.38 2.08 5.75
C ASN A 185 5.91 3.49 5.46
N PRO A 186 5.85 3.96 4.19
CA PRO A 186 6.48 5.20 3.77
C PRO A 186 5.86 6.46 4.39
N GLN A 187 4.75 6.33 5.12
CA GLN A 187 4.18 7.46 5.88
C GLN A 187 5.00 7.82 7.12
N TYR A 188 5.78 6.88 7.64
CA TYR A 188 6.52 7.05 8.90
C TYR A 188 8.03 7.07 8.72
N GLY A 189 8.54 6.68 7.55
CA GLY A 189 9.97 6.59 7.32
C GLY A 189 10.35 6.03 5.96
N SER A 190 11.63 5.69 5.81
CA SER A 190 12.17 5.07 4.60
C SER A 190 13.30 4.10 4.90
N TRP A 191 13.53 3.16 3.98
CA TRP A 191 14.72 2.33 4.00
C TRP A 191 15.92 3.12 3.50
N GLN A 192 16.96 3.22 4.33
CA GLN A 192 18.24 3.83 3.98
C GLN A 192 19.31 2.74 3.91
N THR A 193 20.25 2.88 2.98
CA THR A 193 21.36 1.92 2.81
C THR A 193 22.67 2.63 3.08
N ASN A 194 23.47 2.11 4.01
CA ASN A 194 24.78 2.68 4.30
C ASN A 194 25.86 2.20 3.31
N ASN A 195 27.07 2.77 3.44
CA ASN A 195 28.22 2.46 2.58
C ASN A 195 28.62 0.96 2.64
N SER A 196 28.28 0.25 3.71
CA SER A 196 28.52 -1.20 3.86
C SER A 196 27.43 -2.07 3.21
N GLY A 197 26.48 -1.45 2.50
CA GLY A 197 25.36 -2.13 1.85
C GLY A 197 24.35 -2.74 2.82
N ASN A 198 24.33 -2.28 4.08
CA ASN A 198 23.29 -2.65 5.04
C ASN A 198 22.14 -1.66 4.93
N SER A 199 20.93 -2.18 4.74
CA SER A 199 19.71 -1.37 4.73
C SER A 199 19.03 -1.39 6.11
N PHE A 200 18.66 -0.22 6.61
CA PHE A 200 17.98 -0.03 7.88
C PHE A 200 16.82 0.96 7.75
N TRP A 201 15.86 0.85 8.65
CA TRP A 201 14.71 1.74 8.68
C TRP A 201 15.08 3.08 9.31
N HIS A 202 14.70 4.17 8.66
CA HIS A 202 14.91 5.53 9.12
C HIS A 202 13.57 6.24 9.27
N TRP A 203 13.27 6.67 10.50
CA TRP A 203 12.04 7.38 10.85
C TRP A 203 12.08 8.84 10.40
N TYR A 204 10.93 9.39 9.98
CA TYR A 204 10.82 10.79 9.61
C TYR A 204 10.51 11.70 10.79
N GLY A 205 11.21 12.84 10.89
CA GLY A 205 10.84 13.99 11.73
C GLY A 205 10.32 13.62 13.11
N GLN A 206 9.03 13.86 13.35
CA GLN A 206 8.33 13.59 14.62
C GLN A 206 8.34 12.12 15.09
N TYR A 207 8.62 11.17 14.18
CA TYR A 207 8.76 9.75 14.51
C TYR A 207 10.19 9.35 14.88
N ALA A 208 11.16 10.27 14.83
CA ALA A 208 12.56 9.98 15.13
C ALA A 208 12.76 9.39 16.54
N PHE A 209 11.86 9.71 17.48
CA PHE A 209 11.87 9.19 18.85
C PHE A 209 11.65 7.67 18.94
N PHE A 210 11.10 7.02 17.90
CA PHE A 210 11.16 5.55 17.83
C PHE A 210 12.60 5.04 17.92
N SER A 211 13.58 5.75 17.35
CA SER A 211 14.97 5.31 17.34
C SER A 211 15.57 5.15 18.76
N SER A 212 15.08 5.88 19.75
CA SER A 212 15.53 5.76 21.15
C SER A 212 14.81 4.66 21.93
N MET A 213 13.59 4.29 21.55
CA MET A 213 12.86 3.18 22.19
C MET A 213 13.20 1.82 21.60
N LEU A 214 13.51 1.78 20.31
CA LEU A 214 13.93 0.56 19.64
C LEU A 214 15.33 0.19 20.11
N ARG A 215 15.60 -1.12 20.27
CA ARG A 215 16.89 -1.66 20.75
C ARG A 215 18.04 -1.54 19.73
N GLY A 216 18.02 -0.50 18.89
CA GLY A 216 18.94 -0.25 17.79
C GLY A 216 18.25 -0.12 16.42
N PRO A 217 19.02 0.19 15.35
CA PRO A 217 18.47 0.32 14.00
C PRO A 217 17.83 -0.98 13.51
N ILE A 218 16.60 -0.89 12.99
CA ILE A 218 15.90 -2.04 12.43
C ILE A 218 16.43 -2.35 11.03
N GLY A 219 17.21 -3.41 10.89
CA GLY A 219 17.77 -3.87 9.62
C GLY A 219 16.74 -4.57 8.72
N TYR A 220 16.73 -4.25 7.42
CA TYR A 220 15.75 -4.77 6.45
C TYR A 220 15.67 -6.30 6.40
N GLY A 221 16.83 -6.96 6.38
CA GLY A 221 16.91 -8.42 6.30
C GLY A 221 16.37 -9.12 7.54
N ASN A 222 16.78 -8.65 8.73
CA ASN A 222 16.34 -9.26 10.00
C ASN A 222 14.85 -9.03 10.23
N TRP A 223 14.41 -7.78 10.10
CA TRP A 223 13.01 -7.41 10.25
C TRP A 223 12.13 -8.10 9.20
N GLY A 224 12.57 -8.17 7.94
CA GLY A 224 11.81 -8.86 6.89
C GLY A 224 11.55 -10.33 7.18
N ARG A 225 12.50 -11.01 7.84
CA ARG A 225 12.35 -12.40 8.25
C ARG A 225 11.45 -12.55 9.48
N ASN A 226 11.66 -11.69 10.48
CA ASN A 226 11.18 -11.89 11.84
C ASN A 226 10.10 -10.89 12.27
N ARG A 227 9.52 -10.08 11.38
CA ARG A 227 8.47 -9.12 11.74
C ARG A 227 7.17 -9.80 12.16
N ASP A 228 6.43 -9.11 13.01
CA ASP A 228 5.05 -9.44 13.36
C ASP A 228 4.05 -8.90 12.31
N TYR A 229 2.77 -9.15 12.53
CA TYR A 229 1.64 -8.65 11.75
C TYR A 229 1.57 -7.11 11.75
N SER A 230 1.33 -6.55 10.56
CA SER A 230 0.92 -5.15 10.39
C SER A 230 0.04 -5.05 9.15
N TYR A 231 -1.09 -4.37 9.27
CA TYR A 231 -2.04 -4.25 8.18
C TYR A 231 -1.38 -3.67 6.92
N TYR A 232 -0.54 -2.64 7.05
CA TYR A 232 0.16 -2.06 5.91
C TYR A 232 0.99 -3.11 5.16
N ASN A 233 1.88 -3.85 5.84
CA ASN A 233 2.79 -4.77 5.17
C ASN A 233 2.07 -5.99 4.59
N ASP A 234 1.01 -6.44 5.26
CA ASP A 234 0.29 -7.67 4.93
C ASP A 234 -0.82 -7.45 3.88
N TYR A 235 -1.50 -6.30 3.93
CA TYR A 235 -2.69 -6.01 3.11
C TYR A 235 -2.71 -4.62 2.46
N GLY A 236 -2.15 -3.60 3.12
CA GLY A 236 -2.29 -2.19 2.75
C GLY A 236 -1.29 -1.68 1.70
N ARG A 237 -0.13 -2.33 1.55
CA ARG A 237 1.01 -1.82 0.78
C ARG A 237 0.68 -1.43 -0.66
N SER A 238 -0.12 -2.22 -1.38
CA SER A 238 -0.48 -1.88 -2.77
C SER A 238 -1.36 -0.63 -2.89
N ARG A 239 -2.05 -0.23 -1.81
CA ARG A 239 -2.94 0.93 -1.75
C ARG A 239 -2.21 2.19 -1.24
N TYR A 240 -1.32 2.03 -0.27
CA TYR A 240 -0.69 3.14 0.47
C TYR A 240 0.76 3.46 0.10
N THR A 241 1.33 2.78 -0.89
CA THR A 241 2.69 3.04 -1.38
C THR A 241 2.63 3.60 -2.80
N SER A 242 3.18 4.80 -3.01
CA SER A 242 3.26 5.43 -4.33
C SER A 242 4.18 4.64 -5.28
N PRO A 243 4.13 4.90 -6.60
CA PRO A 243 4.96 4.18 -7.57
C PRO A 243 6.46 4.41 -7.33
N SER A 244 6.87 5.63 -6.98
CA SER A 244 8.26 5.97 -6.66
C SER A 244 8.74 5.28 -5.38
N GLN A 245 7.95 5.31 -4.32
CA GLN A 245 8.24 4.60 -3.06
C GLN A 245 8.35 3.09 -3.28
N ARG A 246 7.47 2.51 -4.10
CA ARG A 246 7.48 1.08 -4.42
C ARG A 246 8.75 0.69 -5.17
N LYS A 247 9.21 1.53 -6.10
CA LYS A 247 10.48 1.35 -6.80
C LYS A 247 11.67 1.35 -5.82
N ASN A 248 11.67 2.27 -4.85
CA ASN A 248 12.72 2.34 -3.83
C ASN A 248 12.73 1.08 -2.95
N GLN A 249 11.56 0.64 -2.46
CA GLN A 249 11.45 -0.59 -1.67
C GLN A 249 11.90 -1.83 -2.46
N GLN A 250 11.57 -1.90 -3.77
CA GLN A 250 12.05 -2.98 -4.64
C GLN A 250 13.58 -2.94 -4.83
N ALA A 251 14.18 -1.74 -4.89
CA ALA A 251 15.63 -1.60 -4.96
C ALA A 251 16.32 -2.09 -3.68
N THR A 252 15.80 -1.71 -2.51
CA THR A 252 16.25 -2.22 -1.20
C THR A 252 16.15 -3.74 -1.14
N GLU A 253 15.03 -4.30 -1.58
CA GLU A 253 14.83 -5.75 -1.63
C GLU A 253 15.84 -6.44 -2.54
N ARG A 254 16.05 -5.94 -3.77
CA ARG A 254 17.00 -6.51 -4.73
C ARG A 254 18.43 -6.48 -4.19
N SER A 255 18.84 -5.35 -3.62
CA SER A 255 20.17 -5.19 -3.04
C SER A 255 20.38 -6.16 -1.87
N THR A 256 19.43 -6.21 -0.93
CA THR A 256 19.52 -7.11 0.23
C THR A 256 19.52 -8.58 -0.21
N ARG A 257 18.64 -8.95 -1.15
CA ARG A 257 18.59 -10.31 -1.70
C ARG A 257 19.92 -10.71 -2.33
N GLN A 258 20.54 -9.81 -3.11
CA GLN A 258 21.84 -10.08 -3.71
C GLN A 258 22.94 -10.25 -2.65
N LYS A 259 22.92 -9.41 -1.60
CA LYS A 259 23.86 -9.53 -0.49
C LYS A 259 23.74 -10.88 0.24
N PHE A 260 22.52 -11.30 0.56
CA PHE A 260 22.24 -12.59 1.20
C PHE A 260 22.69 -13.75 0.32
N LYS A 261 22.44 -13.67 -1.00
CA LYS A 261 22.95 -14.65 -1.96
C LYS A 261 24.48 -14.74 -1.92
N ASN A 262 25.17 -13.60 -1.89
CA ASN A 262 26.63 -13.55 -1.84
C ASN A 262 27.20 -14.07 -0.52
N SER A 263 26.47 -13.93 0.60
CA SER A 263 26.88 -14.42 1.92
C SER A 263 26.41 -15.85 2.23
N GLY A 264 25.80 -16.55 1.27
CA GLY A 264 25.25 -17.90 1.47
C GLY A 264 24.02 -17.96 2.37
N GLN A 265 23.38 -16.83 2.67
CA GLN A 265 22.20 -16.73 3.54
C GLN A 265 20.90 -16.78 2.75
N ARG A 266 19.83 -17.30 3.37
CA ARG A 266 18.47 -17.30 2.79
C ARG A 266 17.81 -15.94 3.01
N PHE A 267 17.30 -15.34 1.93
CA PHE A 267 16.55 -14.09 1.97
C PHE A 267 15.04 -14.35 2.08
N SER A 268 14.39 -13.73 3.08
CA SER A 268 12.93 -13.69 3.20
C SER A 268 12.45 -12.26 2.94
N SER A 269 11.54 -12.10 1.99
CA SER A 269 10.96 -10.78 1.70
C SER A 269 9.91 -10.43 2.75
N PRO A 270 9.95 -9.22 3.36
CA PRO A 270 8.93 -8.77 4.30
C PRO A 270 7.50 -8.80 3.73
N TYR A 271 7.36 -8.78 2.40
CA TYR A 271 6.09 -8.65 1.70
C TYR A 271 5.61 -9.94 1.03
N ALA A 272 6.41 -11.01 1.06
CA ALA A 272 6.07 -12.27 0.40
C ALA A 272 4.94 -13.02 1.12
N ASN A 273 5.01 -13.07 2.46
CA ASN A 273 4.09 -13.87 3.28
C ASN A 273 3.23 -12.95 4.14
N THR A 274 1.94 -13.24 4.14
CA THR A 274 0.95 -12.56 4.98
C THR A 274 1.01 -13.17 6.38
N LYS A 275 1.16 -12.35 7.41
CA LYS A 275 1.17 -12.78 8.80
C LYS A 275 -0.24 -13.11 9.31
N GLN A 276 -0.32 -14.00 10.29
CA GLN A 276 -1.57 -14.38 10.90
C GLN A 276 -2.08 -13.27 11.82
N THR A 277 -3.39 -13.04 11.79
CA THR A 277 -4.13 -12.08 12.63
C THR A 277 -5.47 -12.68 13.03
N THR A 278 -6.11 -12.24 14.11
CA THR A 278 -7.47 -12.64 14.52
C THR A 278 -8.58 -11.97 13.74
N SER A 279 -8.31 -10.83 13.08
CA SER A 279 -9.36 -10.06 12.43
C SER A 279 -9.92 -10.81 11.22
N ALA A 280 -11.18 -11.25 11.32
CA ALA A 280 -11.91 -11.79 10.18
C ALA A 280 -12.00 -10.76 9.04
N VAL A 281 -12.04 -9.47 9.37
CA VAL A 281 -12.04 -8.36 8.41
C VAL A 281 -10.69 -8.24 7.71
N ALA A 282 -9.57 -8.29 8.44
CA ALA A 282 -8.24 -8.29 7.84
C ALA A 282 -8.03 -9.54 6.96
N ARG A 283 -8.46 -10.72 7.43
CA ARG A 283 -8.39 -11.98 6.65
C ARG A 283 -9.24 -11.94 5.39
N LYS A 284 -10.40 -11.25 5.42
CA LYS A 284 -11.26 -11.02 4.26
C LYS A 284 -10.75 -9.91 3.34
N SER A 285 -9.87 -9.03 3.83
CA SER A 285 -9.27 -7.99 3.02
C SER A 285 -8.33 -8.63 2.00
N SER A 286 -8.78 -8.70 0.74
CA SER A 286 -7.93 -9.19 -0.34
C SER A 286 -6.81 -8.20 -0.60
N LYS A 287 -5.62 -8.71 -0.96
CA LYS A 287 -4.54 -7.87 -1.49
C LYS A 287 -5.07 -7.13 -2.71
N PHE A 288 -5.05 -5.80 -2.67
CA PHE A 288 -5.59 -5.01 -3.76
C PHE A 288 -4.78 -5.23 -5.03
N GLN A 289 -5.48 -5.52 -6.12
CA GLN A 289 -4.96 -5.66 -7.47
C GLN A 289 -5.70 -4.68 -8.38
N SER A 290 -5.03 -3.60 -8.75
CA SER A 290 -5.53 -2.64 -9.74
C SER A 290 -5.61 -3.29 -11.11
N ARG A 291 -6.73 -3.13 -11.81
CA ARG A 291 -6.90 -3.59 -13.19
C ARG A 291 -6.38 -2.52 -14.16
N PRO A 292 -5.74 -2.90 -15.28
CA PRO A 292 -5.38 -1.95 -16.33
C PRO A 292 -6.63 -1.36 -16.98
N LEU A 293 -6.48 -0.23 -17.68
CA LEU A 293 -7.56 0.38 -18.46
C LEU A 293 -8.10 -0.62 -19.49
N ALA A 294 -9.43 -0.74 -19.56
CA ALA A 294 -10.11 -1.57 -20.55
C ALA A 294 -9.68 -1.18 -21.98
N ARG A 295 -9.40 -2.17 -22.83
CA ARG A 295 -9.12 -1.93 -24.26
C ARG A 295 -10.43 -1.61 -24.97
N SER A 296 -10.44 -0.55 -25.79
CA SER A 296 -11.47 -0.36 -26.80
C SER A 296 -11.36 -1.52 -27.80
N SER A 297 -12.42 -2.29 -27.95
CA SER A 297 -12.45 -3.43 -28.85
C SER A 297 -12.56 -2.96 -30.29
N THR A 298 -11.43 -2.86 -31.00
CA THR A 298 -11.41 -2.83 -32.47
C THR A 298 -10.61 -4.01 -32.99
N ALA A 299 -11.11 -5.21 -32.72
CA ALA A 299 -10.90 -6.42 -33.52
C ALA A 299 -11.83 -7.50 -32.97
N LYS A 300 -12.78 -7.98 -33.80
CA LYS A 300 -13.34 -9.32 -33.65
C LYS A 300 -12.18 -10.30 -33.83
N SER A 301 -11.45 -10.63 -32.77
CA SER A 301 -10.66 -11.85 -32.76
C SER A 301 -11.64 -12.99 -32.52
N THR A 302 -11.74 -13.86 -33.50
CA THR A 302 -12.47 -15.12 -33.46
C THR A 302 -12.24 -15.86 -32.14
N ALA A 303 -13.33 -16.41 -31.64
CA ALA A 303 -13.42 -17.15 -30.40
C ALA A 303 -12.31 -18.21 -30.25
N SER A 304 -11.60 -18.19 -29.13
CA SER A 304 -11.30 -19.43 -28.42
C SER A 304 -12.08 -19.39 -27.11
N GLY A 305 -13.09 -20.24 -27.03
CA GLY A 305 -13.89 -20.39 -25.83
C GLY A 305 -13.00 -20.89 -24.70
N THR A 306 -12.81 -20.06 -23.68
CA THR A 306 -12.46 -20.57 -22.35
C THR A 306 -13.67 -20.32 -21.48
N THR A 307 -14.33 -21.42 -21.14
CA THR A 307 -15.47 -21.54 -20.26
C THR A 307 -15.32 -20.66 -19.02
N SER A 308 -16.21 -19.68 -18.91
CA SER A 308 -16.44 -18.94 -17.67
C SER A 308 -17.01 -19.92 -16.64
N SER A 309 -16.15 -20.47 -15.79
CA SER A 309 -16.62 -21.09 -14.56
C SER A 309 -16.92 -19.98 -13.56
N TYR A 310 -18.18 -19.57 -13.54
CA TYR A 310 -18.80 -18.96 -12.37
C TYR A 310 -18.64 -19.95 -11.21
N ARG A 311 -17.56 -19.82 -10.43
CA ARG A 311 -17.46 -20.51 -9.14
C ARG A 311 -18.32 -19.76 -8.14
N ASN A 312 -19.57 -20.16 -8.14
CA ASN A 312 -20.53 -19.97 -7.08
C ASN A 312 -19.92 -20.43 -5.75
N SER A 313 -19.92 -19.55 -4.75
CA SER A 313 -19.49 -19.85 -3.40
C SER A 313 -20.51 -20.76 -2.73
N SER A 314 -20.26 -22.06 -2.66
CA SER A 314 -20.98 -22.94 -1.74
C SER A 314 -20.22 -23.06 -0.43
N TYR A 315 -20.91 -22.69 0.64
CA TYR A 315 -20.64 -23.10 2.00
C TYR A 315 -20.21 -24.57 2.07
N GLN A 316 -19.09 -24.85 2.73
CA GLN A 316 -18.81 -26.19 3.23
C GLN A 316 -18.52 -26.09 4.72
N SER A 317 -19.51 -26.48 5.51
CA SER A 317 -19.45 -26.63 6.96
C SER A 317 -18.46 -27.73 7.36
N SER A 318 -17.76 -27.47 8.46
CA SER A 318 -17.32 -28.39 9.52
C SER A 318 -17.36 -29.91 9.25
N ARG A 319 -16.21 -30.59 9.45
CA ARG A 319 -16.13 -31.81 10.28
C ARG A 319 -14.67 -32.20 10.56
N SER A 320 -14.36 -32.22 11.85
CA SER A 320 -13.28 -32.94 12.51
C SER A 320 -13.15 -34.40 12.06
N ARG A 321 -11.91 -34.91 11.99
CA ARG A 321 -11.64 -36.35 12.16
C ARG A 321 -10.43 -36.58 13.07
N PHE A 322 -10.78 -37.15 14.20
CA PHE A 322 -9.98 -37.82 15.21
C PHE A 322 -9.69 -39.26 14.74
N GLY A 323 -8.59 -39.86 15.22
CA GLY A 323 -8.21 -41.27 15.02
C GLY A 323 -7.29 -41.49 13.81
N GLY A 324 -6.12 -42.11 13.91
CA GLY A 324 -5.60 -43.05 14.90
C GLY A 324 -5.02 -44.23 14.12
N LYS A 325 -3.71 -44.42 14.22
CA LYS A 325 -2.99 -45.70 14.17
C LYS A 325 -1.67 -45.50 14.90
#